data_AF-A0A9Q1C1U2-F1
#
_entry.id   AF-A0A9Q1C1U2-F1
#
_cell.length_a   1.000
_cell.length_b   1.000
_cell.length_c   1.000
_cell.angle_alpha   90.00
_cell.angle_beta   90.00
_cell.angle_gamma   90.00
#
_symmetry.space_group_name_H-M   'P 1'
#
loop_
_entity.id
_entity.type
_entity.pdbx_description
1 polymer ?
#
loop_
_entity_poly.entity_id
_entity_poly.type
_entity_poly.pdbx_seq_one_letter_code
_entity_poly.pdbx_strand_id
1 'polypeptide(L)'
;MRFPPDYPHRPPKVKLLTTGGGVVRFNPNLYANGMVCISMLGTWKGPSWTPAQCLITVLTEIQSVMNKEPYDNEPDLEKLGKNSEHRDRYTDFVRHETLRVAVCQMMENPPVGMPDSLQTEMKKLFLNSFDFYVRVAERNCKLDGKIMLVVSLCFMTFGVG
;
A
#
# COMPACT_ATOMS: atom_id res chain seq x y z
N MET A 1 -13.87 -4.19 0.23
CA MET A 1 -14.60 -2.93 0.48
C MET A 1 -16.00 -3.27 0.96
N ARG A 2 -16.57 -2.48 1.88
CA ARG A 2 -17.94 -2.69 2.39
C ARG A 2 -18.69 -1.36 2.41
N PHE A 3 -19.80 -1.29 1.68
CA PHE A 3 -20.67 -0.11 1.66
C PHE A 3 -21.56 -0.08 2.91
N PRO A 4 -21.73 1.08 3.56
CA PRO A 4 -22.68 1.22 4.67
C PRO A 4 -24.13 1.26 4.16
N PRO A 5 -25.14 1.00 5.03
CA PRO A 5 -26.55 1.04 4.63
C PRO A 5 -27.03 2.40 4.11
N ASP A 6 -26.37 3.49 4.52
CA ASP A 6 -26.68 4.86 4.14
C ASP A 6 -25.76 5.39 3.01
N TYR A 7 -25.09 4.52 2.25
CA TYR A 7 -24.37 4.93 1.05
C TYR A 7 -25.33 5.57 0.03
N PRO A 8 -25.00 6.73 -0.60
CA PRO A 8 -23.70 7.40 -0.61
C PRO A 8 -23.54 8.54 0.43
N HIS A 9 -24.38 8.64 1.46
CA HIS A 9 -24.21 9.66 2.50
C HIS A 9 -22.97 9.44 3.38
N ARG A 10 -22.53 8.19 3.54
CA ARG A 10 -21.27 7.83 4.21
C ARG A 10 -20.31 7.07 3.29
N PRO A 11 -18.99 7.21 3.47
CA PRO A 11 -18.01 6.53 2.64
C PRO A 11 -18.04 5.01 2.87
N PRO A 12 -17.63 4.22 1.86
CA PRO A 12 -17.39 2.79 2.06
C PRO A 12 -16.23 2.55 3.01
N LYS A 13 -16.28 1.45 3.76
CA LYS A 13 -15.14 0.95 4.54
C LYS A 13 -14.19 0.18 3.63
N VAL A 14 -12.90 0.51 3.70
CA VAL A 14 -11.84 -0.12 2.91
C VAL A 14 -10.83 -0.78 3.84
N LYS A 15 -10.32 -1.94 3.44
CA LYS A 15 -9.23 -2.65 4.11
C LYS A 15 -8.28 -3.21 3.06
N LEU A 16 -6.99 -2.95 3.20
CA LEU A 16 -5.95 -3.62 2.43
C LEU A 16 -5.78 -5.04 2.96
N LEU A 17 -5.89 -6.04 2.09
CA LEU A 17 -5.76 -7.45 2.47
C LEU A 17 -4.34 -7.97 2.25
N THR A 18 -3.69 -7.54 1.16
CA THR A 18 -2.31 -7.88 0.83
C THR A 18 -1.34 -7.13 1.74
N THR A 19 -1.05 -7.72 2.90
CA THR A 19 -0.24 -7.12 3.98
C THR A 19 0.83 -8.09 4.54
N GLY A 20 0.99 -9.26 3.91
CA GLY A 20 1.91 -10.29 4.38
C GLY A 20 1.53 -10.84 5.76
N GLY A 21 0.23 -10.95 6.04
CA GLY A 21 -0.27 -11.41 7.34
C GLY A 21 -0.18 -10.36 8.44
N GLY A 22 -0.23 -9.07 8.11
CA GLY A 22 -0.15 -8.00 9.10
C GLY A 22 1.25 -7.45 9.38
N VAL A 23 2.24 -7.85 8.57
CA VAL A 23 3.67 -7.54 8.81
C VAL A 23 4.16 -6.37 7.95
N VAL A 24 3.57 -6.16 6.78
CA VAL A 24 4.09 -5.22 5.78
C VAL A 24 3.28 -3.93 5.74
N ARG A 25 3.93 -2.81 6.08
CA ARG A 25 3.42 -1.45 5.83
C ARG A 25 3.93 -0.95 4.47
N PHE A 26 3.10 -1.07 3.44
CA PHE A 26 3.48 -0.72 2.06
C PHE A 26 3.64 0.79 1.80
N ASN A 27 3.01 1.62 2.63
CA ASN A 27 3.02 3.06 2.44
C ASN A 27 2.71 3.76 3.78
N PRO A 28 3.10 5.02 3.99
CA PRO A 28 2.60 5.81 5.12
C PRO A 28 1.08 5.78 5.24
N ASN A 29 0.36 5.71 4.11
CA ASN A 29 -1.10 5.59 4.05
C ASN A 29 -1.65 4.16 4.02
N LEU A 30 -0.80 3.12 3.91
CA LEU A 30 -1.22 1.72 3.76
C LEU A 30 -0.57 0.86 4.87
N TYR A 31 -1.29 0.72 5.97
CA TYR A 31 -0.79 0.13 7.22
C TYR A 31 -0.76 -1.39 7.16
N ALA A 32 0.14 -1.98 7.96
CA ALA A 32 0.28 -3.43 8.06
C ALA A 32 -1.00 -4.11 8.55
N ASN A 33 -1.77 -3.49 9.46
CA ASN A 33 -3.07 -4.00 9.91
C ASN A 33 -4.19 -3.90 8.85
N GLY A 34 -3.89 -3.35 7.67
CA GLY A 34 -4.82 -3.16 6.57
C GLY A 34 -5.57 -1.82 6.58
N MET A 35 -5.29 -0.92 7.52
CA MET A 35 -5.85 0.43 7.53
C MET A 35 -5.35 1.23 6.32
N VAL A 36 -6.30 1.92 5.67
CA VAL A 36 -6.05 2.79 4.51
C VAL A 36 -6.36 4.22 4.93
N CYS A 37 -5.36 5.09 4.87
CA CYS A 37 -5.46 6.49 5.32
C CYS A 37 -5.69 7.41 4.12
N ILE A 38 -6.95 7.74 3.87
CA ILE A 38 -7.38 8.65 2.80
C ILE A 38 -8.39 9.63 3.40
N SER A 39 -8.27 10.91 3.05
CA SER A 39 -9.08 11.98 3.63
C SER A 39 -10.57 11.78 3.41
N MET A 40 -10.96 11.41 2.19
CA MET A 40 -12.37 11.13 1.87
C MET A 40 -12.91 9.85 2.52
N LEU A 41 -12.06 9.01 3.11
CA LEU A 41 -12.51 7.89 3.95
C LEU A 41 -12.58 8.26 5.44
N GLY A 42 -12.25 9.50 5.79
CA GLY A 42 -12.22 10.00 7.18
C GLY A 42 -11.02 9.49 7.98
N THR A 43 -10.01 8.92 7.32
CA THR A 43 -8.84 8.29 7.96
C THR A 43 -7.55 9.09 7.74
N TRP A 44 -7.65 10.28 7.15
CA TRP A 44 -6.53 11.19 6.95
C TRP A 44 -6.99 12.65 6.94
N LYS A 45 -6.05 13.58 7.11
CA LYS A 45 -6.34 15.02 6.99
C LYS A 45 -6.63 15.39 5.54
N GLY A 46 -7.69 16.17 5.29
CA GLY A 46 -8.01 16.71 3.98
C GLY A 46 -9.52 16.78 3.72
N PRO A 47 -9.94 16.92 2.45
CA PRO A 47 -11.34 16.94 2.06
C PRO A 47 -12.07 15.66 2.50
N SER A 48 -13.21 15.84 3.15
CA SER A 48 -14.04 14.73 3.63
C SER A 48 -14.89 14.11 2.50
N TRP A 49 -15.47 12.94 2.79
CA TRP A 49 -16.42 12.28 1.89
C TRP A 49 -17.55 13.22 1.49
N THR A 50 -17.95 13.18 0.22
CA THR A 50 -19.21 13.77 -0.25
C THR A 50 -19.97 12.76 -1.11
N PRO A 51 -21.31 12.79 -1.13
CA PRO A 51 -22.09 11.90 -1.98
C PRO A 51 -21.83 12.01 -3.50
N ALA A 52 -21.10 13.06 -3.92
CA ALA A 52 -20.63 13.20 -5.31
C ALA A 52 -19.50 12.22 -5.67
N GLN A 53 -18.85 11.63 -4.67
CA GLN A 53 -17.79 10.64 -4.86
C GLN A 53 -18.36 9.25 -5.06
N CYS A 54 -17.62 8.42 -5.80
CA CYS A 54 -18.04 7.07 -6.16
C CYS A 54 -16.87 6.09 -6.03
N LEU A 55 -17.14 4.81 -6.28
CA LEU A 55 -16.14 3.74 -6.16
C LEU A 55 -14.85 4.06 -6.94
N ILE A 56 -14.95 4.57 -8.16
CA ILE A 56 -13.77 4.87 -8.97
C ILE A 56 -12.91 5.94 -8.32
N THR A 57 -13.50 6.99 -7.72
CA THR A 57 -12.73 8.01 -6.99
C THR A 57 -11.96 7.42 -5.81
N VAL A 58 -12.58 6.51 -5.06
CA VAL A 58 -11.89 5.83 -3.94
C VAL A 58 -10.73 4.97 -4.44
N LEU A 59 -10.93 4.21 -5.52
CA LEU A 59 -9.88 3.37 -6.09
C LEU A 59 -8.73 4.21 -6.68
N THR A 60 -9.05 5.34 -7.31
CA THR A 60 -8.04 6.27 -7.85
C THR A 60 -7.20 6.90 -6.74
N GLU A 61 -7.80 7.26 -5.59
CA GLU A 61 -7.04 7.77 -4.44
C GLU A 61 -6.14 6.70 -3.80
N ILE A 62 -6.61 5.45 -3.72
CA ILE A 62 -5.75 4.35 -3.25
C ILE A 62 -4.57 4.15 -4.20
N GLN A 63 -4.78 4.31 -5.51
CA GLN A 63 -3.71 4.24 -6.50
C GLN A 63 -2.76 5.44 -6.45
N SER A 64 -3.26 6.64 -6.15
CA SER A 64 -2.43 7.86 -6.11
C SER A 64 -1.39 7.82 -4.98
N VAL A 65 -1.68 7.18 -3.85
CA VAL A 65 -0.71 6.99 -2.78
C VAL A 65 0.38 5.96 -3.13
N MET A 66 0.13 5.08 -4.11
CA MET A 66 1.11 4.10 -4.64
C MET A 66 2.00 4.74 -5.71
N ASN A 67 2.65 5.86 -5.37
CA ASN A 67 3.49 6.63 -6.28
C ASN A 67 4.97 6.19 -6.25
N LYS A 68 5.81 6.86 -7.05
CA LYS A 68 7.24 6.53 -7.20
C LYS A 68 8.08 6.83 -5.96
N GLU A 69 7.65 7.77 -5.12
CA GLU A 69 8.36 8.26 -3.94
C GLU A 69 7.49 8.10 -2.69
N PRO A 70 7.16 6.86 -2.28
CA PRO A 70 6.15 6.62 -1.24
C PRO A 70 6.54 7.15 0.15
N TYR A 71 7.84 7.40 0.39
CA TYR A 71 8.32 8.08 1.60
C TYR A 71 7.80 9.52 1.70
N ASP A 72 7.57 10.19 0.56
CA ASP A 72 7.10 11.57 0.52
C ASP A 72 5.62 11.72 0.97
N ASN A 73 4.96 10.60 1.29
CA ASN A 73 3.63 10.60 1.91
C ASN A 73 3.66 10.73 3.45
N GLU A 74 4.83 10.73 4.10
CA GLU A 74 4.91 10.90 5.56
C GLU A 74 4.46 12.33 5.97
N PRO A 75 3.60 12.48 7.00
CA PRO A 75 2.95 13.75 7.34
C PRO A 75 3.90 14.82 7.93
N ASP A 76 5.09 14.43 8.38
CA ASP A 76 6.04 15.30 9.09
C ASP A 76 7.43 15.39 8.41
N LEU A 77 7.50 15.22 7.09
CA LEU A 77 8.76 15.22 6.34
C LEU A 77 9.64 16.45 6.57
N GLU A 78 9.02 17.62 6.77
CA GLU A 78 9.75 18.86 7.07
C GLU A 78 10.56 18.77 8.37
N LYS A 79 10.04 18.04 9.37
CA LYS A 79 10.72 17.80 10.65
C LYS A 79 11.78 16.70 10.55
N LEU A 80 11.58 15.76 9.64
CA LEU A 80 12.47 14.61 9.43
C LEU A 80 13.72 14.95 8.60
N GLY A 81 13.70 16.10 7.92
CA GLY A 81 14.74 16.49 6.98
C GLY A 81 14.65 15.70 5.67
N LYS A 82 15.11 16.33 4.59
CA LYS A 82 15.12 15.72 3.24
C LYS A 82 16.30 14.75 3.10
N ASN A 83 16.32 13.65 3.85
CA ASN A 83 17.36 12.63 3.70
C ASN A 83 17.07 11.72 2.49
N SER A 84 17.84 11.87 1.42
CA SER A 84 17.73 11.03 0.22
C SER A 84 17.97 9.55 0.52
N GLU A 85 18.85 9.23 1.47
CA GLU A 85 19.11 7.84 1.86
C GLU A 85 17.88 7.17 2.49
N HIS A 86 17.07 7.91 3.23
CA HIS A 86 15.84 7.37 3.81
C HIS A 86 14.81 7.05 2.74
N ARG A 87 14.68 7.94 1.74
CA ARG A 87 13.83 7.70 0.57
C ARG A 87 14.25 6.46 -0.18
N ASP A 88 15.53 6.36 -0.53
CA ASP A 88 16.07 5.23 -1.30
C ASP A 88 15.86 3.91 -0.55
N ARG A 89 16.19 3.87 0.75
CA ARG A 89 15.98 2.68 1.59
C ARG A 89 14.50 2.30 1.70
N TYR A 90 13.60 3.28 1.85
CA TYR A 90 12.17 3.02 1.92
C TYR A 90 11.63 2.50 0.58
N THR A 91 12.07 3.08 -0.53
CA THR A 91 11.72 2.64 -1.88
C THR A 91 12.22 1.23 -2.16
N ASP A 92 13.44 0.89 -1.75
CA ASP A 92 13.98 -0.47 -1.88
C ASP A 92 13.19 -1.47 -1.03
N PHE A 93 12.78 -1.08 0.19
CA PHE A 93 11.89 -1.89 1.02
C PHE A 93 10.54 -2.14 0.36
N VAL A 94 9.84 -1.09 -0.06
CA VAL A 94 8.51 -1.23 -0.69
C VAL A 94 8.62 -2.09 -1.95
N ARG A 95 9.68 -1.92 -2.75
CA ARG A 95 9.92 -2.72 -3.95
C ARG A 95 10.14 -4.20 -3.62
N HIS A 96 11.00 -4.50 -2.66
CA HIS A 96 11.26 -5.87 -2.21
C HIS A 96 9.97 -6.53 -1.71
N GLU A 97 9.25 -5.85 -0.81
CA GLU A 97 8.02 -6.37 -0.23
C GLU A 97 6.88 -6.50 -1.24
N THR A 98 6.86 -5.66 -2.28
CA THR A 98 5.92 -5.79 -3.40
C THR A 98 6.17 -7.09 -4.16
N LEU A 99 7.44 -7.39 -4.51
CA LEU A 99 7.76 -8.66 -5.17
C LEU A 99 7.45 -9.86 -4.25
N ARG A 100 7.89 -9.80 -3.00
CA ARG A 100 7.75 -10.91 -2.04
C ARG A 100 6.28 -11.20 -1.71
N VAL A 101 5.50 -10.18 -1.38
CA VAL A 101 4.14 -10.33 -0.84
C VAL A 101 3.08 -10.06 -1.89
N ALA A 102 3.15 -8.94 -2.60
CA ALA A 102 2.10 -8.56 -3.53
C ALA A 102 2.15 -9.33 -4.86
N VAL A 103 3.31 -9.92 -5.20
CA VAL A 103 3.49 -10.78 -6.37
C VAL A 103 3.60 -12.24 -5.96
N CYS A 104 4.72 -12.69 -5.36
CA CYS A 104 4.97 -14.12 -5.12
C CYS A 104 3.92 -14.73 -4.19
N GLN A 105 3.73 -14.18 -2.98
CA GLN A 105 2.76 -14.72 -2.03
C GLN A 105 1.32 -14.70 -2.57
N MET A 106 0.92 -13.64 -3.31
CA MET A 106 -0.42 -13.58 -3.92
C MET A 106 -0.62 -14.65 -5.01
N MET A 107 0.43 -15.00 -5.75
CA MET A 107 0.39 -16.05 -6.77
C MET A 107 0.44 -17.46 -6.18
N GLU A 108 1.18 -17.66 -5.09
CA GLU A 108 1.34 -18.95 -4.40
C GLU A 108 0.14 -19.26 -3.49
N ASN A 109 -0.34 -18.26 -2.74
CA ASN A 109 -1.36 -18.41 -1.71
C ASN A 109 -2.30 -17.19 -1.68
N PRO A 110 -3.19 -17.04 -2.68
CA PRO A 110 -4.14 -15.94 -2.72
C PRO A 110 -5.09 -15.98 -1.51
N PRO A 111 -5.58 -14.82 -1.02
CA PRO A 111 -6.51 -14.76 0.10
C PRO A 111 -7.77 -15.58 -0.15
N VAL A 112 -8.22 -16.30 0.90
CA VAL A 112 -9.49 -17.03 0.89
C VAL A 112 -10.64 -16.06 0.56
N GLY A 113 -11.49 -16.47 -0.39
CA GLY A 113 -12.62 -15.66 -0.85
C GLY A 113 -12.27 -14.61 -1.90
N MET A 114 -11.03 -14.59 -2.42
CA MET A 114 -10.72 -13.82 -3.61
C MET A 114 -11.51 -14.34 -4.82
N PRO A 115 -12.25 -13.48 -5.56
CA PRO A 115 -13.01 -13.89 -6.73
C PRO A 115 -12.12 -14.53 -7.81
N ASP A 116 -12.58 -15.63 -8.41
CA ASP A 116 -11.83 -16.35 -9.46
C ASP A 116 -11.52 -15.48 -10.69
N SER A 117 -12.42 -14.55 -11.01
CA SER A 117 -12.21 -13.57 -12.09
C SER A 117 -11.01 -12.67 -11.81
N LEU A 118 -10.83 -12.24 -10.55
CA LEU A 118 -9.69 -11.43 -10.14
C LEU A 118 -8.40 -12.25 -10.11
N GLN A 119 -8.46 -13.51 -9.63
CA GLN A 119 -7.31 -14.41 -9.67
C GLN A 119 -6.86 -14.68 -11.12
N THR A 120 -7.81 -14.85 -12.04
CA THR A 120 -7.54 -15.06 -13.46
C THR A 120 -6.82 -13.86 -14.06
N GLU A 121 -7.29 -12.64 -13.78
CA GLU A 121 -6.64 -11.43 -14.27
C GLU A 121 -5.27 -11.22 -13.66
N MET A 122 -5.11 -11.49 -12.36
CA MET A 122 -3.82 -11.46 -11.67
C MET A 122 -2.79 -12.39 -12.32
N LYS A 123 -3.19 -13.64 -12.64
CA LYS A 123 -2.31 -14.61 -13.32
C LYS A 123 -1.89 -14.14 -14.72
N LYS A 124 -2.81 -13.55 -15.49
CA LYS A 124 -2.48 -12.98 -16.81
C LYS A 124 -1.49 -11.82 -16.68
N LEU A 125 -1.75 -10.88 -15.77
CA LEU A 125 -0.86 -9.74 -15.52
C LEU A 125 0.52 -10.19 -15.04
N PHE A 126 0.58 -11.24 -14.22
CA PHE A 126 1.84 -11.83 -13.78
C PHE A 126 2.69 -12.32 -14.96
N LEU A 127 2.09 -13.12 -15.86
CA LEU A 127 2.81 -13.63 -17.04
C LEU A 127 3.28 -12.50 -17.95
N ASN A 128 2.43 -11.50 -18.18
CA ASN A 128 2.77 -10.33 -19.01
C ASN A 128 3.88 -9.47 -18.40
N SER A 129 4.05 -9.51 -17.08
CA SER A 129 5.02 -8.70 -16.34
C SER A 129 6.21 -9.52 -15.83
N PHE A 130 6.29 -10.80 -16.15
CA PHE A 130 7.25 -11.73 -15.57
C PHE A 130 8.70 -11.26 -15.75
N ASP A 131 9.08 -10.91 -16.98
CA ASP A 131 10.43 -10.41 -17.28
C ASP A 131 10.74 -9.10 -16.54
N PHE A 132 9.72 -8.26 -16.29
CA PHE A 132 9.92 -7.06 -15.49
C PHE A 132 10.25 -7.42 -14.05
N TYR A 133 9.54 -8.35 -13.43
CA TYR A 133 9.82 -8.79 -12.07
C TYR A 133 11.21 -9.42 -11.95
N VAL A 134 11.60 -10.27 -12.90
CA VAL A 134 12.94 -10.88 -12.95
C VAL A 134 14.02 -9.81 -13.05
N ARG A 135 13.89 -8.86 -13.99
CA ARG A 135 14.86 -7.76 -14.11
C ARG A 135 14.95 -6.91 -12.84
N VAL A 136 13.83 -6.68 -12.15
CA VAL A 136 13.84 -5.93 -10.89
C VAL A 136 14.57 -6.73 -9.81
N ALA A 137 14.34 -8.04 -9.70
CA ALA A 137 15.05 -8.89 -8.75
C ALA A 137 16.57 -8.91 -9.05
N GLU A 138 16.96 -9.16 -10.30
CA GLU A 138 18.36 -9.21 -10.73
C GLU A 138 19.12 -7.91 -10.44
N ARG A 139 18.50 -6.75 -10.72
CA ARG A 139 19.10 -5.43 -10.44
C ARG A 139 19.34 -5.18 -8.95
N ASN A 140 18.58 -5.86 -8.09
CA ASN A 140 18.66 -5.72 -6.64
C ASN A 140 19.42 -6.88 -5.97
N CYS A 141 19.97 -7.85 -6.70
CA CYS A 141 20.80 -8.93 -6.15
C CYS A 141 22.00 -8.41 -5.34
N LYS A 142 22.52 -7.22 -5.65
CA LYS A 142 23.58 -6.54 -4.88
C LYS A 142 23.18 -6.17 -3.43
N LEU A 143 21.90 -6.30 -3.10
CA LEU A 143 21.34 -6.09 -1.76
C LEU A 143 21.09 -7.40 -1.01
N ASP A 144 21.38 -8.55 -1.62
CA ASP A 144 21.19 -9.85 -0.97
C ASP A 144 21.98 -9.95 0.34
N GLY A 145 21.36 -10.57 1.34
CA GLY A 145 21.89 -10.68 2.71
C GLY A 145 21.99 -9.38 3.51
N LYS A 146 21.64 -8.21 2.93
CA LYS A 146 21.68 -6.93 3.67
C LYS A 146 20.44 -6.75 4.52
N ILE A 147 20.63 -6.20 5.73
CA ILE A 147 19.51 -5.85 6.61
C ILE A 147 18.77 -4.65 6.04
N MET A 148 17.46 -4.81 5.89
CA MET A 148 16.57 -3.77 5.42
C MET A 148 16.07 -2.93 6.61
N LEU A 149 16.75 -1.81 6.87
CA LEU A 149 16.35 -0.88 7.93
C LEU A 149 15.29 0.08 7.39
N VAL A 150 14.04 -0.13 7.80
CA VAL A 150 12.93 0.77 7.46
C VAL A 150 12.74 1.74 8.60
N VAL A 151 13.15 2.99 8.40
CA VAL A 151 12.86 4.08 9.32
C VAL A 151 11.42 4.54 9.05
N SER A 152 10.42 3.80 9.53
CA SER A 152 9.03 4.25 9.51
C SER A 152 8.74 4.96 10.83
N LEU A 153 8.73 6.29 10.82
CA LEU A 153 8.75 7.13 12.02
C LEU A 153 7.35 7.49 12.57
N CYS A 154 6.31 6.74 12.22
CA CYS A 154 4.99 7.00 12.76
C CYS A 154 4.85 6.43 14.19
N PHE A 155 5.55 7.02 15.15
CA PHE A 155 5.07 7.14 16.53
C PHE A 155 3.98 8.23 16.54
N MET A 156 2.82 7.93 15.96
CA MET A 156 1.59 8.55 16.43
C MET A 156 0.93 7.53 17.33
N THR A 157 1.23 7.64 18.63
CA THR A 157 0.31 7.23 19.67
C THR A 157 -1.02 7.93 19.37
N PHE A 158 -1.98 7.22 18.76
CA PHE A 158 -3.36 7.57 18.97
C PHE A 158 -3.61 7.33 20.46
N GLY A 159 -3.50 8.42 21.23
CA GLY A 159 -3.97 8.45 22.60
C GLY A 159 -5.40 7.95 22.58
N VAL A 160 -5.62 6.84 23.28
CA VAL A 160 -6.95 6.43 23.70
C VAL A 160 -7.37 7.49 24.70
N GLY A 161 -8.19 8.43 24.25
CA GLY A 161 -8.92 9.40 25.07
C GLY A 161 -10.40 9.13 24.90
#